data_AF-B4HLZ3-F1
#
_entry.id   AF-B4HLZ3-F1
#
_cell.length_a   1.000
_cell.length_b   1.000
_cell.length_c   1.000
_cell.angle_alpha   90.00
_cell.angle_beta   90.00
_cell.angle_gamma   90.00
#
_symmetry.space_group_name_H-M   'P 1'
#
loop_
_entity.id
_entity.type
_entity.pdbx_description
1 polymer ?
#
loop_
_entity_poly.entity_id
_entity_poly.type
_entity_poly.pdbx_seq_one_letter_code
_entity_poly.pdbx_strand_id
1 'polypeptide(L)'
;MTMMQQQQQQQRIELAGTWYEALRVPIVPGMECLNVSIPSTVNADNLTLDLSYVTILNNSWSHSRDAVSFPWNNSTQYGIFHPDASEVSYKLVTTEYVSIAVVCGYGTTSVIPIFKLFTRDREVSEEIFELINTHVEDIGYSSLI
;
A
#
# COMPACT_ATOMS: atom_id res chain seq x y z
N MET A 1 -23.15 15.42 -9.92
CA MET A 1 -22.21 14.65 -9.08
C MET A 1 -22.97 14.21 -7.84
N THR A 2 -22.98 12.92 -7.50
CA THR A 2 -23.73 12.39 -6.35
C THR A 2 -22.92 12.52 -5.06
N MET A 3 -23.58 12.49 -3.89
CA MET A 3 -22.91 12.57 -2.58
C MET A 3 -21.80 11.52 -2.40
N MET A 4 -22.01 10.31 -2.90
CA MET A 4 -20.98 9.24 -2.89
C MET A 4 -19.75 9.60 -3.72
N GLN A 5 -19.92 10.24 -4.89
CA GLN A 5 -18.80 10.66 -5.74
C GLN A 5 -17.94 11.75 -5.08
N GLN A 6 -18.57 12.64 -4.30
CA GLN A 6 -17.85 13.66 -3.53
C GLN A 6 -17.04 13.07 -2.38
N GLN A 7 -17.61 12.12 -1.63
CA GLN A 7 -16.91 11.44 -0.54
C GLN A 7 -15.71 10.64 -1.03
N GLN A 8 -15.85 9.93 -2.15
CA GLN A 8 -14.73 9.21 -2.77
C GLN A 8 -13.65 10.15 -3.31
N GLN A 9 -14.01 11.35 -3.78
CA GLN A 9 -13.04 12.36 -4.20
C GLN A 9 -12.28 12.98 -3.02
N GLN A 10 -12.96 13.19 -1.91
CA GLN A 10 -12.34 13.69 -0.67
C GLN A 10 -11.32 12.69 -0.11
N GLN A 11 -11.69 11.41 0.00
CA GLN A 11 -10.79 10.34 0.48
C GLN A 11 -9.51 10.20 -0.38
N ARG A 12 -9.59 10.49 -1.68
CA ARG A 12 -8.41 10.50 -2.57
C ARG A 12 -7.43 11.62 -2.26
N ILE A 13 -7.95 12.84 -2.08
CA ILE A 13 -7.12 14.00 -1.77
C ILE A 13 -6.36 13.74 -0.47
N GLU A 14 -6.98 13.04 0.45
CA GLU A 14 -6.42 12.67 1.75
C GLU A 14 -5.34 11.58 1.64
N LEU A 15 -5.44 10.64 0.68
CA LEU A 15 -4.40 9.64 0.41
C LEU A 15 -3.22 10.17 -0.43
N ALA A 16 -3.38 11.30 -1.11
CA ALA A 16 -2.35 11.85 -1.99
C ALA A 16 -1.00 12.08 -1.26
N GLY A 17 0.08 12.10 -2.03
CA GLY A 17 1.45 12.25 -1.53
C GLY A 17 2.19 10.93 -1.35
N THR A 18 3.34 10.99 -0.68
CA THR A 18 4.21 9.82 -0.50
C THR A 18 3.84 9.04 0.76
N TRP A 19 3.96 7.72 0.65
CA TRP A 19 3.78 6.73 1.69
C TRP A 19 5.00 5.79 1.69
N TYR A 20 5.55 5.51 2.86
CA TYR A 20 6.72 4.65 3.05
C TYR A 20 6.29 3.31 3.62
N GLU A 21 6.72 2.20 3.01
CA GLU A 21 6.46 0.87 3.55
C GLU A 21 7.29 0.69 4.82
N ALA A 22 6.59 0.58 5.94
CA ALA A 22 7.17 0.38 7.26
C ALA A 22 7.21 -1.10 7.65
N LEU A 23 6.25 -1.89 7.14
CA LEU A 23 6.19 -3.32 7.38
C LEU A 23 5.59 -4.06 6.17
N ARG A 24 6.10 -5.27 5.93
CA ARG A 24 5.50 -6.24 5.01
C ARG A 24 5.58 -7.67 5.58
N VAL A 25 4.47 -8.40 5.47
CA VAL A 25 4.40 -9.83 5.80
C VAL A 25 3.70 -10.57 4.65
N PRO A 26 4.25 -11.69 4.13
CA PRO A 26 5.59 -12.19 4.39
C PRO A 26 6.67 -11.25 3.83
N ILE A 27 7.89 -11.40 4.34
CA ILE A 27 9.07 -10.71 3.80
C ILE A 27 9.32 -11.25 2.38
N VAL A 28 9.51 -10.34 1.42
CA VAL A 28 9.87 -10.70 0.04
C VAL A 28 11.35 -10.38 -0.16
N PRO A 29 12.20 -11.39 -0.44
CA PRO A 29 13.62 -11.16 -0.65
C PRO A 29 13.86 -10.33 -1.92
N GLY A 30 14.89 -9.48 -1.86
CA GLY A 30 15.35 -8.72 -3.03
C GLY A 30 14.71 -7.34 -3.23
N MET A 31 13.80 -6.90 -2.36
CA MET A 31 13.17 -5.58 -2.44
C MET A 31 12.95 -4.93 -1.07
N GLU A 32 13.60 -3.79 -0.86
CA GLU A 32 13.58 -3.01 0.39
C GLU A 32 13.14 -1.55 0.16
N CYS A 33 12.78 -0.86 1.25
CA CYS A 33 12.55 0.59 1.27
C CYS A 33 11.51 1.09 0.26
N LEU A 34 10.43 0.33 0.05
CA LEU A 34 9.37 0.72 -0.87
C LEU A 34 8.73 2.03 -0.42
N ASN A 35 8.64 2.98 -1.34
CA ASN A 35 7.78 4.14 -1.23
C ASN A 35 6.79 4.16 -2.39
N VAL A 36 5.60 4.68 -2.11
CA VAL A 36 4.49 4.80 -3.05
C VAL A 36 4.05 6.25 -3.06
N SER A 37 4.11 6.89 -4.21
CA SER A 37 3.62 8.25 -4.39
C SER A 37 2.28 8.23 -5.12
N ILE A 38 1.27 8.75 -4.44
CA ILE A 38 -0.11 8.78 -4.89
C ILE A 38 -0.41 10.18 -5.45
N PRO A 39 -0.86 10.32 -6.70
CA PRO A 39 -1.14 11.63 -7.27
C PRO A 39 -2.39 12.26 -6.63
N SER A 40 -2.41 13.59 -6.53
CA SER A 40 -3.57 14.35 -6.04
C SER A 40 -4.73 14.41 -7.03
N THR A 41 -4.48 14.02 -8.29
CA THR A 41 -5.48 13.98 -9.37
C THR A 41 -5.39 12.68 -10.15
N VAL A 42 -6.55 12.13 -10.53
CA VAL A 42 -6.65 10.99 -11.45
C VAL A 42 -6.65 11.57 -12.87
N ASN A 43 -5.73 11.13 -13.71
CA ASN A 43 -5.69 11.52 -15.11
C ASN A 43 -6.44 10.48 -15.93
N ALA A 44 -7.39 10.93 -16.76
CA ALA A 44 -7.95 10.14 -17.88
C ALA A 44 -8.20 8.66 -17.55
N ASP A 45 -9.14 8.43 -16.63
CA ASP A 45 -9.65 7.11 -16.26
C ASP A 45 -8.67 6.15 -15.56
N ASN A 46 -7.49 6.60 -15.13
CA ASN A 46 -6.54 5.76 -14.41
C ASN A 46 -5.92 6.45 -13.18
N LEU A 47 -5.79 5.69 -12.08
CA LEU A 47 -4.94 6.02 -10.95
C LEU A 47 -3.56 5.37 -11.17
N THR A 48 -2.54 6.20 -11.42
CA THR A 48 -1.16 5.74 -11.54
C THR A 48 -0.41 6.06 -10.27
N LEU A 49 0.22 5.05 -9.65
CA LEU A 49 1.08 5.19 -8.48
C LEU A 49 2.53 5.08 -8.92
N ASP A 50 3.35 6.03 -8.47
CA ASP A 50 4.80 5.95 -8.69
C ASP A 50 5.44 5.19 -7.54
N LEU A 51 6.27 4.21 -7.86
CA LEU A 51 6.97 3.36 -6.91
C LEU A 51 8.46 3.69 -6.95
N SER A 52 9.09 3.80 -5.79
CA SER A 52 10.55 3.80 -5.67
C SER A 52 10.98 2.88 -4.55
N TYR A 53 12.00 2.08 -4.81
CA TYR A 53 12.45 1.03 -3.89
C TYR A 53 13.91 0.68 -4.17
N VAL A 54 14.51 -0.06 -3.26
CA VAL A 54 15.85 -0.62 -3.41
C VAL A 54 15.72 -2.08 -3.84
N THR A 55 16.28 -2.41 -5.00
CA THR A 55 16.46 -3.80 -5.43
C THR A 55 17.77 -4.33 -4.89
N ILE A 56 17.75 -5.55 -4.36
CA ILE A 56 18.94 -6.27 -3.90
C ILE A 56 19.11 -7.51 -4.77
N LEU A 57 20.07 -7.46 -5.68
CA LEU A 57 20.38 -8.57 -6.59
C LEU A 57 21.88 -8.84 -6.54
N ASN A 58 22.27 -10.11 -6.30
CA ASN A 58 23.66 -10.54 -6.23
C ASN A 58 24.53 -9.67 -5.29
N ASN A 59 24.00 -9.33 -4.11
CA ASN A 59 24.60 -8.45 -3.10
C ASN A 59 24.84 -6.99 -3.55
N SER A 60 24.30 -6.59 -4.71
CA SER A 60 24.32 -5.20 -5.17
C SER A 60 23.00 -4.51 -4.86
N TRP A 61 23.07 -3.25 -4.46
CA TRP A 61 21.93 -2.41 -4.11
C TRP A 61 21.73 -1.40 -5.23
N SER A 62 20.55 -1.39 -5.84
CA SER A 62 20.19 -0.43 -6.88
C SER A 62 18.86 0.24 -6.57
N HIS A 63 18.80 1.56 -6.74
CA HIS A 63 17.55 2.29 -6.65
C HIS A 63 16.73 2.08 -7.93
N SER A 64 15.52 1.55 -7.77
CA SER A 64 14.58 1.26 -8.84
C SER A 64 13.39 2.20 -8.78
N ARG A 65 12.78 2.45 -9.94
CA ARG A 65 11.54 3.22 -10.08
C ARG A 65 10.63 2.52 -11.06
N ASP A 66 9.38 2.37 -10.68
CA ASP A 66 8.32 1.81 -11.52
C ASP A 66 7.05 2.64 -11.36
N ALA A 67 6.06 2.36 -12.20
CA ALA A 67 4.72 2.89 -12.05
C ALA A 67 3.71 1.75 -12.22
N VAL A 68 2.69 1.74 -11.36
CA VAL A 68 1.54 0.82 -11.48
C VAL A 68 0.29 1.64 -11.73
N SER A 69 -0.50 1.24 -12.72
CA SER A 69 -1.73 1.94 -13.09
C SER A 69 -2.96 1.07 -12.83
N PHE A 70 -4.00 1.68 -12.31
CA PHE A 70 -5.27 1.05 -12.02
C PHE A 70 -6.41 1.78 -12.75
N PRO A 71 -7.26 1.07 -13.49
CA PRO A 71 -8.47 1.67 -14.06
C PRO A 71 -9.33 2.30 -12.96
N TRP A 72 -9.86 3.50 -13.23
CA TRP A 72 -10.67 4.28 -12.30
C TRP A 72 -12.12 3.78 -12.26
N ASN A 73 -12.29 2.50 -11.91
CA ASN A 73 -13.57 1.83 -11.81
C ASN A 73 -14.07 1.76 -10.34
N ASN A 74 -15.24 1.14 -10.13
CA ASN A 74 -15.82 0.99 -8.80
C ASN A 74 -14.88 0.28 -7.82
N SER A 75 -14.15 -0.75 -8.25
CA SER A 75 -13.21 -1.49 -7.39
C SER A 75 -12.13 -0.55 -6.84
N THR A 76 -11.44 0.17 -7.73
CA THR A 76 -10.38 1.12 -7.37
C THR A 76 -10.91 2.25 -6.50
N GLN A 77 -12.14 2.73 -6.77
CA GLN A 77 -12.82 3.74 -5.96
C GLN A 77 -13.15 3.25 -4.53
N TYR A 78 -13.32 1.95 -4.33
CA TYR A 78 -13.50 1.33 -3.01
C TYR A 78 -12.17 0.83 -2.40
N GLY A 79 -11.02 1.25 -2.94
CA GLY A 79 -9.71 0.88 -2.43
C GLY A 79 -9.32 -0.58 -2.69
N ILE A 80 -9.92 -1.20 -3.72
CA ILE A 80 -9.57 -2.56 -4.16
C ILE A 80 -8.86 -2.46 -5.51
N PHE A 81 -7.59 -2.79 -5.51
CA PHE A 81 -6.64 -2.62 -6.60
C PHE A 81 -6.28 -3.96 -7.23
N HIS A 82 -6.36 -4.04 -8.56
CA HIS A 82 -6.00 -5.23 -9.33
C HIS A 82 -4.86 -4.86 -10.28
N PRO A 83 -3.59 -5.10 -9.91
CA PRO A 83 -2.47 -4.83 -10.79
C PRO A 83 -2.54 -5.75 -12.02
N ASP A 84 -2.27 -5.18 -13.20
CA ASP A 84 -2.27 -5.96 -14.45
C ASP A 84 -1.28 -7.12 -14.38
N ALA A 85 -1.71 -8.28 -14.90
CA ALA A 85 -0.93 -9.54 -14.91
C ALA A 85 -0.49 -10.06 -13.52
N SER A 86 -1.05 -9.54 -12.42
CA SER A 86 -0.82 -10.06 -11.07
C SER A 86 -1.89 -11.06 -10.67
N GLU A 87 -1.48 -12.17 -10.05
CA GLU A 87 -2.41 -13.08 -9.37
C GLU A 87 -2.87 -12.54 -8.00
N VAL A 88 -2.37 -11.37 -7.59
CA VAL A 88 -2.64 -10.75 -6.29
C VAL A 88 -3.46 -9.48 -6.47
N SER A 89 -4.64 -9.46 -5.84
CA SER A 89 -5.40 -8.22 -5.64
C SER A 89 -5.02 -7.58 -4.31
N TYR A 90 -5.07 -6.26 -4.20
CA TYR A 90 -4.79 -5.52 -2.97
C TYR A 90 -6.01 -4.75 -2.51
N LYS A 91 -6.25 -4.69 -1.20
CA LYS A 91 -7.33 -3.92 -0.58
C LYS A 91 -6.77 -3.01 0.50
N LEU A 92 -7.09 -1.73 0.41
CA LEU A 92 -6.94 -0.78 1.52
C LEU A 92 -7.92 -1.18 2.63
N VAL A 93 -7.39 -1.68 3.75
CA VAL A 93 -8.20 -2.19 4.86
C VAL A 93 -8.55 -1.08 5.84
N THR A 94 -7.56 -0.27 6.20
CA THR A 94 -7.76 0.89 7.07
C THR A 94 -6.74 1.97 6.75
N THR A 95 -7.12 3.22 6.99
CA THR A 95 -6.23 4.38 6.94
C THR A 95 -6.88 5.52 7.70
N GLU A 96 -6.06 6.33 8.36
CA GLU A 96 -6.47 7.62 8.89
C GLU A 96 -5.92 8.78 8.05
N TYR A 97 -5.35 8.47 6.88
CA TYR A 97 -4.84 9.39 5.86
C TYR A 97 -3.61 10.22 6.24
N VAL A 98 -3.42 10.48 7.53
CA VAL A 98 -2.37 11.38 8.06
C VAL A 98 -1.15 10.65 8.61
N SER A 99 -1.27 9.40 9.07
CA SER A 99 -0.14 8.65 9.64
C SER A 99 0.04 7.28 9.01
N ILE A 100 -1.02 6.46 8.98
CA ILE A 100 -0.95 5.04 8.59
C ILE A 100 -1.92 4.67 7.46
N ALA A 101 -1.53 3.67 6.67
CA ALA A 101 -2.39 2.95 5.75
C ALA A 101 -2.04 1.46 5.76
N VAL A 102 -3.05 0.61 5.93
CA VAL A 102 -2.93 -0.85 5.90
C VAL A 102 -3.49 -1.38 4.60
N VAL A 103 -2.69 -2.15 3.87
CA VAL A 103 -3.08 -2.80 2.62
C VAL A 103 -2.89 -4.30 2.76
N CYS A 104 -3.95 -5.06 2.49
CA CYS A 104 -3.88 -6.52 2.43
C CYS A 104 -3.94 -7.00 0.98
N GLY A 105 -3.01 -7.87 0.58
CA GLY A 105 -2.97 -8.56 -0.70
C GLY A 105 -3.57 -9.97 -0.59
N TYR A 106 -4.37 -10.35 -1.57
CA TYR A 106 -5.03 -11.64 -1.66
C TYR A 106 -4.65 -12.27 -3.00
N GLY A 107 -3.78 -13.28 -2.92
CA GLY A 107 -3.43 -14.13 -4.06
C GLY A 107 -4.39 -15.32 -4.18
N THR A 108 -4.70 -15.75 -5.40
CA THR A 108 -5.57 -16.91 -5.65
C THR A 108 -5.00 -18.23 -5.13
N THR A 109 -3.69 -18.30 -4.92
CA THR A 109 -2.95 -19.51 -4.52
C THR A 109 -2.32 -19.42 -3.12
N SER A 110 -2.36 -18.25 -2.47
CA SER A 110 -1.72 -18.06 -1.16
C SER A 110 -2.71 -18.29 -0.02
N VAL A 111 -2.34 -19.16 0.91
CA VAL A 111 -3.06 -19.38 2.18
C VAL A 111 -2.90 -18.18 3.11
N ILE A 112 -1.82 -17.42 2.94
CA ILE A 112 -1.42 -16.31 3.81
C ILE A 112 -1.58 -15.00 3.02
N PRO A 113 -2.44 -14.05 3.47
CA PRO A 113 -2.55 -12.76 2.82
C PRO A 113 -1.24 -11.97 2.93
N ILE A 114 -0.98 -11.08 1.96
CA ILE A 114 0.15 -10.15 2.05
C ILE A 114 -0.30 -8.99 2.92
N PHE A 115 0.33 -8.74 4.05
CA PHE A 115 0.10 -7.54 4.84
C PHE A 115 1.16 -6.49 4.51
N LYS A 116 0.75 -5.26 4.24
CA LYS A 116 1.62 -4.10 4.09
C LYS A 116 1.11 -2.97 4.97
N LEU A 117 1.99 -2.36 5.75
CA LEU A 117 1.72 -1.12 6.43
C LEU A 117 2.60 -0.02 5.86
N PHE A 118 1.94 1.08 5.54
CA PHE A 118 2.55 2.30 5.09
C PHE A 118 2.41 3.42 6.12
N THR A 119 3.44 4.26 6.20
CA THR A 119 3.50 5.45 7.05
C THR A 119 3.76 6.71 6.23
N ARG A 120 3.44 7.89 6.77
CA ARG A 120 3.85 9.16 6.18
C ARG A 120 5.32 9.50 6.45
N ASP A 121 5.91 8.93 7.49
CA ASP A 121 7.31 9.11 7.85
C ASP A 121 8.15 7.88 7.49
N ARG A 122 9.42 8.09 7.16
CA ARG A 122 10.36 7.01 6.81
C ARG A 122 10.75 6.16 8.01
N GLU A 123 10.92 6.82 9.15
CA GLU A 123 11.26 6.18 10.42
C GLU A 123 10.00 6.21 11.28
N VAL A 124 9.68 5.05 11.85
CA VAL A 124 8.43 4.82 12.55
C VAL A 124 8.69 5.01 14.04
N SER A 125 7.86 5.79 14.73
CA SER A 125 7.94 5.90 16.19
C SER A 125 7.58 4.57 16.86
N GLU A 126 8.03 4.36 18.10
CA GLU A 126 7.64 3.19 18.90
C GLU A 126 6.11 3.07 19.02
N GLU A 127 5.38 4.18 19.12
CA GLU A 127 3.92 4.21 19.18
C GLU A 127 3.27 3.62 17.91
N ILE A 128 3.75 4.01 16.72
CA ILE A 128 3.23 3.44 15.48
C ILE A 128 3.65 1.96 15.37
N PHE A 129 4.84 1.59 15.87
CA PHE A 129 5.27 0.19 15.95
C PHE A 129 4.33 -0.67 16.81
N GLU A 130 3.91 -0.18 17.97
CA GLU A 130 2.93 -0.87 18.83
C GLU A 130 1.56 -0.99 18.17
N LEU A 131 1.10 0.05 17.48
CA LEU A 131 -0.14 0.04 16.71
C LEU A 131 -0.09 -1.02 15.60
N ILE A 132 1.05 -1.13 14.90
CA ILE A 132 1.27 -2.14 13.88
C ILE A 132 1.17 -3.54 14.47
N ASN A 133 1.87 -3.81 15.58
CA ASN A 133 1.83 -5.13 16.23
C ASN A 133 0.41 -5.52 16.65
N THR A 134 -0.35 -4.58 17.22
CA THR A 134 -1.75 -4.82 17.60
C THR A 134 -2.59 -5.23 16.39
N HIS A 135 -2.46 -4.53 15.26
CA HIS A 135 -3.20 -4.87 14.04
C HIS A 135 -2.77 -6.18 13.40
N VAL A 136 -1.47 -6.52 13.47
CA VAL A 136 -0.92 -7.76 12.94
C VAL A 136 -1.39 -8.96 13.77
N GLU A 137 -1.49 -8.81 15.10
CA GLU A 137 -2.08 -9.79 16.02
C GLU A 137 -3.57 -9.99 15.78
N ASP A 138 -4.35 -8.90 15.64
CA ASP A 138 -5.80 -8.95 15.40
C ASP A 138 -6.17 -9.74 14.14
N ILE A 139 -5.31 -9.70 13.11
CA ILE A 139 -5.51 -10.44 11.85
C ILE A 139 -4.86 -11.83 11.86
N GLY A 140 -4.35 -12.29 13.01
CA GLY A 140 -3.96 -13.67 13.26
C GLY A 140 -2.49 -14.00 13.02
N TYR A 141 -1.60 -13.02 12.83
CA TYR A 141 -0.15 -13.27 12.85
C TYR A 141 0.38 -13.18 14.28
N SER A 142 1.44 -13.93 14.59
CA SER A 142 2.21 -13.68 15.81
C SER A 142 2.82 -12.27 15.74
N SER A 143 2.88 -11.59 16.89
CA SER A 143 3.64 -10.35 17.02
C SER A 143 5.05 -10.51 16.43
N LEU A 144 5.60 -9.40 15.93
CA LEU A 144 6.93 -9.38 15.29
C LEU A 144 8.08 -9.47 16.31
N ILE A 145 7.77 -9.81 17.57
CA ILE A 145 8.69 -9.93 18.72
C ILE A 145 8.90 -11.41 19.06
#